data_AF-A0A1V2AWS2-F1
#
_entry.id   AF-A0A1V2AWS2-F1
#
_cell.length_a   1.000
_cell.length_b   1.000
_cell.length_c   1.000
_cell.angle_alpha   90.00
_cell.angle_beta   90.00
_cell.angle_gamma   90.00
#
_symmetry.space_group_name_H-M   'P 1'
#
loop_
_entity.id
_entity.type
_entity.pdbx_description
1 polymer ?
#
loop_
_entity_poly.entity_id
_entity_poly.type
_entity_poly.pdbx_seq_one_letter_code
_entity_poly.pdbx_strand_id
1 'polypeptide(L)'
;MKFLFSIILFCVTFHLSYGQETYISTGAQVWNFGNVGVFGNITNEGSLGSSPNANLYFYGKVWTNGFNASLKDESTSGLKGTGGIFSFAGSSGQQTISGGFNVAAKIGASFPNVDINNPDGVIFYTLNDLKIRNTLSLSNGLVFLNGQNLMVGDTSAGSITGYSDRRFVVTGTSSSGGFLYRSKLASSAGQVVFPIGSSASNYAPAAVQYEGDAEDFHARVFDSVYQYASSGTSIYDTVVYKTWNIGEELGGTGKTAVTLQHMDSNEGDEYNLNRAESYISLFKDSEWEHRYSVNDNMSTGTLTSQAMVSSATMHSRGFGGIGLNAYFAKKTNFSNSYSPATIIDFNAYRVSISLVDLVWITSRETNMNVFEVERRLDNEETFTKVGTVATKAPNGNSTTKLSYYYQDTNDYDGWSYYRIKAVSKTGKYVYSDVREVGPLVDVTVYPNPNWGDFKIKVRGIKTTLIMQLYDVWGQVMRRQEITGTGDVEVHNLPAGTYFLVLKQKDTMKEVYTCKVIVIDH
;
A
#
# COMPACT_ATOMS: atom_id res chain seq x y z
N MET A 1 0.96 80.03 -26.30
CA MET A 1 0.17 79.27 -25.30
C MET A 1 -0.56 78.14 -26.03
N LYS A 2 -0.33 76.89 -25.58
CA LYS A 2 -0.93 75.61 -26.04
C LYS A 2 -0.53 75.07 -27.43
N PHE A 3 0.52 74.25 -27.44
CA PHE A 3 0.73 73.26 -28.51
C PHE A 3 0.02 71.96 -28.13
N LEU A 4 -0.89 71.53 -28.99
CA LEU A 4 -1.50 70.20 -29.00
C LEU A 4 -0.48 69.24 -29.60
N PHE A 5 -0.02 68.24 -28.85
CA PHE A 5 0.69 67.09 -29.42
C PHE A 5 -0.26 65.89 -29.43
N SER A 6 -0.71 65.53 -30.63
CA SER A 6 -1.41 64.28 -30.91
C SER A 6 -0.35 63.28 -31.39
N ILE A 7 -0.06 62.25 -30.60
CA ILE A 7 0.83 61.16 -31.01
C ILE A 7 -0.05 60.02 -31.50
N ILE A 8 0.01 59.79 -32.82
CA ILE A 8 -0.54 58.63 -33.51
C ILE A 8 0.45 57.47 -33.30
N LEU A 9 0.01 56.43 -32.60
CA LEU A 9 0.80 55.21 -32.37
C LEU A 9 0.53 54.21 -33.52
N PHE A 10 1.54 53.98 -34.35
CA PHE A 10 1.53 52.95 -35.38
C PHE A 10 1.75 51.58 -34.73
N CYS A 11 0.74 50.70 -34.77
CA CYS A 11 0.85 49.29 -34.37
C CYS A 11 1.69 48.53 -35.39
N VAL A 12 2.90 48.10 -34.99
CA VAL A 12 3.60 46.98 -35.61
C VAL A 12 3.45 45.78 -34.67
N THR A 13 2.69 44.78 -35.12
CA THR A 13 2.40 43.55 -34.39
C THR A 13 3.62 42.63 -34.39
N PHE A 14 4.38 42.64 -33.30
CA PHE A 14 5.15 41.47 -32.87
C PHE A 14 4.34 40.74 -31.80
N HIS A 15 3.90 39.51 -32.10
CA HIS A 15 3.27 38.62 -31.13
C HIS A 15 4.33 38.09 -30.14
N LEU A 16 4.56 38.85 -29.08
CA LEU A 16 5.19 38.37 -27.85
C LEU A 16 4.25 38.75 -26.70
N SER A 17 3.32 37.86 -26.37
CA SER A 17 2.45 38.00 -25.21
C SER A 17 3.22 37.67 -23.92
N TYR A 18 4.06 38.60 -23.46
CA TYR A 18 4.49 38.64 -22.07
C TYR A 18 3.34 39.21 -21.25
N GLY A 19 2.65 38.36 -20.47
CA GLY A 19 1.66 38.84 -19.50
C GLY A 19 2.35 39.75 -18.48
N GLN A 20 2.02 41.04 -18.48
CA GLN A 20 2.55 42.01 -17.53
C GLN A 20 2.15 41.60 -16.10
N GLU A 21 3.11 41.53 -15.19
CA GLU A 21 2.83 41.25 -13.77
C GLU A 21 2.03 42.41 -13.15
N THR A 22 0.99 42.08 -12.39
CA THR A 22 0.21 43.05 -11.62
C THR A 22 0.79 43.13 -10.20
N TYR A 23 1.39 44.27 -9.87
CA TYR A 23 1.97 44.52 -8.55
C TYR A 23 1.17 45.56 -7.79
N ILE A 24 0.61 45.18 -6.64
CA ILE A 24 -0.07 46.10 -5.71
C ILE A 24 0.93 46.41 -4.59
N SER A 25 1.56 47.58 -4.65
CA SER A 25 2.63 47.94 -3.72
C SER A 25 2.13 48.17 -2.29
N THR A 26 3.04 48.11 -1.32
CA THR A 26 2.77 48.48 0.07
C THR A 26 2.11 49.87 0.16
N GLY A 27 1.02 49.97 0.92
CA GLY A 27 0.24 51.20 1.09
C GLY A 27 -0.76 51.50 -0.05
N ALA A 28 -0.66 50.83 -1.21
CA ALA A 28 -1.64 50.98 -2.28
C ALA A 28 -3.00 50.38 -1.88
N GLN A 29 -4.07 51.01 -2.35
CA GLN A 29 -5.45 50.54 -2.17
C GLN A 29 -6.12 50.38 -3.53
N VAL A 30 -6.49 49.15 -3.86
CA VAL A 30 -7.19 48.77 -5.08
C VAL A 30 -8.53 48.16 -4.67
N TRP A 31 -9.58 48.41 -5.46
CA TRP A 31 -10.91 47.87 -5.16
C TRP A 31 -11.58 47.32 -6.42
N ASN A 32 -12.09 46.09 -6.35
CA ASN A 32 -12.92 45.50 -7.40
C ASN A 32 -14.41 45.70 -7.13
N PHE A 33 -15.10 46.42 -8.02
CA PHE A 33 -16.55 46.68 -7.94
C PHE A 33 -17.39 45.78 -8.86
N GLY A 34 -16.78 44.99 -9.74
CA GLY A 34 -17.52 44.23 -10.76
C GLY A 34 -16.77 43.00 -11.27
N ASN A 35 -16.94 42.68 -12.54
CA ASN A 35 -16.29 41.53 -13.18
C ASN A 35 -14.98 41.97 -13.83
N VAL A 36 -13.85 41.46 -13.34
CA VAL A 36 -12.50 41.81 -13.82
C VAL A 36 -11.73 40.55 -14.14
N GLY A 37 -11.14 40.49 -15.34
CA GLY A 37 -10.20 39.45 -15.73
C GLY A 37 -8.76 39.93 -15.57
N VAL A 38 -7.91 39.13 -14.92
CA VAL A 38 -6.46 39.39 -14.80
C VAL A 38 -5.68 38.26 -15.42
N PHE A 39 -4.90 38.57 -16.47
CA PHE A 39 -4.19 37.58 -17.29
C PHE A 39 -2.72 37.40 -16.92
N GLY A 40 -2.13 38.35 -16.20
CA GLY A 40 -0.77 38.25 -15.65
C GLY A 40 -0.74 37.70 -14.23
N ASN A 41 0.46 37.38 -13.73
CA ASN A 41 0.66 37.05 -12.31
C ASN A 41 0.28 38.24 -11.41
N ILE A 42 -0.12 37.97 -10.17
CA ILE A 42 -0.42 39.00 -9.17
C ILE A 42 0.53 38.87 -7.99
N THR A 43 1.12 39.98 -7.60
CA THR A 43 1.81 40.14 -6.32
C THR A 43 1.15 41.29 -5.55
N ASN A 44 0.58 40.98 -4.39
CA ASN A 44 -0.13 41.93 -3.54
C ASN A 44 0.64 42.16 -2.23
N GLU A 45 1.18 43.35 -2.05
CA GLU A 45 1.83 43.84 -0.82
C GLU A 45 1.02 44.96 -0.14
N GLY A 46 -0.11 45.35 -0.74
CA GLY A 46 -0.98 46.44 -0.30
C GLY A 46 -2.36 45.95 0.12
N SER A 47 -3.40 46.66 -0.32
CA SER A 47 -4.79 46.31 -0.07
C SER A 47 -5.55 46.11 -1.37
N LEU A 48 -6.15 44.93 -1.55
CA LEU A 48 -7.06 44.62 -2.64
C LEU A 48 -8.44 44.29 -2.07
N GLY A 49 -9.38 45.22 -2.17
CA GLY A 49 -10.75 45.04 -1.74
C GLY A 49 -11.68 44.53 -2.84
N SER A 50 -12.84 44.01 -2.44
CA SER A 50 -13.88 43.57 -3.36
C SER A 50 -15.28 43.81 -2.78
N SER A 51 -16.19 44.29 -3.62
CA SER A 51 -17.61 44.44 -3.27
C SER A 51 -18.38 43.12 -3.40
N PRO A 52 -19.52 42.97 -2.71
CA PRO A 52 -20.45 41.86 -2.95
C PRO A 52 -20.81 41.76 -4.44
N ASN A 53 -20.92 40.53 -4.94
CA ASN A 53 -21.20 40.20 -6.35
C ASN A 53 -20.09 40.57 -7.37
N ALA A 54 -18.97 41.17 -6.94
CA ALA A 54 -17.82 41.36 -7.81
C ALA A 54 -17.11 40.02 -8.05
N ASN A 55 -16.69 39.76 -9.29
CA ASN A 55 -15.90 38.58 -9.63
C ASN A 55 -14.54 39.00 -10.18
N LEU A 56 -13.46 38.51 -9.57
CA LEU A 56 -12.12 38.62 -10.11
C LEU A 56 -11.72 37.27 -10.69
N TYR A 57 -11.62 37.18 -12.01
CA TYR A 57 -11.14 36.01 -12.72
C TYR A 57 -9.63 36.10 -12.90
N PHE A 58 -8.91 35.26 -12.19
CA PHE A 58 -7.46 35.18 -12.29
C PHE A 58 -7.05 34.07 -13.27
N TYR A 59 -6.49 34.48 -14.41
CA TYR A 59 -5.97 33.61 -15.48
C TYR A 59 -4.44 33.52 -15.48
N GLY A 60 -3.74 34.34 -14.67
CA GLY A 60 -2.29 34.28 -14.49
C GLY A 60 -1.83 32.96 -13.85
N LYS A 61 -0.52 32.75 -13.71
CA LYS A 61 0.03 31.50 -13.17
C LYS A 61 0.26 31.53 -11.67
N VAL A 62 0.68 32.68 -11.14
CA VAL A 62 1.10 32.84 -9.76
C VAL A 62 0.35 33.98 -9.10
N TRP A 63 -0.31 33.70 -7.98
CA TRP A 63 -0.86 34.69 -7.07
C TRP A 63 -0.04 34.69 -5.78
N THR A 64 0.45 35.86 -5.38
CA THR A 64 1.21 36.03 -4.14
C THR A 64 0.62 37.15 -3.31
N ASN A 65 0.27 36.85 -2.06
CA ASN A 65 0.05 37.87 -1.03
C ASN A 65 1.28 37.94 -0.12
N GLY A 66 1.79 39.14 0.08
CA GLY A 66 2.75 39.43 1.13
C GLY A 66 2.13 39.29 2.52
N PHE A 67 2.97 39.18 3.54
CA PHE A 67 2.55 38.97 4.93
C PHE A 67 1.65 40.09 5.47
N ASN A 68 1.90 41.33 5.07
CA ASN A 68 1.13 42.52 5.47
C ASN A 68 0.01 42.88 4.47
N ALA A 69 -0.17 42.07 3.43
CA ALA A 69 -1.19 42.32 2.42
C ALA A 69 -2.59 42.10 3.01
N SER A 70 -3.58 42.78 2.42
CA SER A 70 -4.98 42.61 2.82
C SER A 70 -5.89 42.38 1.63
N LEU A 71 -6.89 41.54 1.85
CA LEU A 71 -7.94 41.18 0.90
C LEU A 71 -9.29 41.55 1.51
N LYS A 72 -9.71 42.79 1.27
CA LYS A 72 -10.82 43.42 2.00
C LYS A 72 -12.19 43.12 1.40
N ASP A 73 -13.20 43.14 2.24
CA ASP A 73 -14.61 43.20 1.87
C ASP A 73 -15.20 44.58 2.22
N GLU A 74 -16.47 44.79 1.91
CA GLU A 74 -17.19 46.06 2.05
C GLU A 74 -17.49 46.50 3.49
N SER A 75 -17.20 45.67 4.49
CA SER A 75 -17.44 46.04 5.89
C SER A 75 -16.47 47.11 6.40
N THR A 76 -16.82 47.80 7.48
CA THR A 76 -15.96 48.81 8.11
C THR A 76 -14.59 48.26 8.51
N SER A 77 -14.53 47.01 8.98
CA SER A 77 -13.26 46.33 9.29
C SER A 77 -12.56 45.77 8.05
N GLY A 78 -13.28 45.65 6.93
CA GLY A 78 -12.84 45.00 5.71
C GLY A 78 -12.77 43.48 5.79
N LEU A 79 -13.28 42.86 6.85
CA LEU A 79 -13.15 41.41 7.10
C LEU A 79 -14.45 40.71 7.55
N LYS A 80 -15.55 41.46 7.73
CA LYS A 80 -16.83 40.94 8.25
C LYS A 80 -17.98 41.09 7.25
N GLY A 81 -17.67 41.42 6.01
CA GLY A 81 -18.62 41.56 4.91
C GLY A 81 -18.75 40.28 4.09
N THR A 82 -19.51 40.38 3.01
CA THR A 82 -19.69 39.30 2.04
C THR A 82 -18.47 39.21 1.12
N GLY A 83 -17.97 40.36 0.65
CA GLY A 83 -16.90 40.48 -0.34
C GLY A 83 -17.24 39.85 -1.70
N GLY A 84 -16.30 39.99 -2.64
CA GLY A 84 -16.39 39.39 -3.97
C GLY A 84 -15.89 37.94 -4.02
N ILE A 85 -15.90 37.37 -5.22
CA ILE A 85 -15.37 36.04 -5.53
C ILE A 85 -14.05 36.19 -6.29
N PHE A 86 -13.02 35.50 -5.81
CA PHE A 86 -11.74 35.36 -6.50
C PHE A 86 -11.72 33.98 -7.17
N SER A 87 -11.95 33.95 -8.49
CA SER A 87 -12.01 32.73 -9.27
C SER A 87 -10.64 32.46 -9.92
N PHE A 88 -10.01 31.36 -9.50
CA PHE A 88 -8.79 30.84 -10.11
C PHE A 88 -9.19 30.05 -11.36
N ALA A 89 -9.13 30.71 -12.51
CA ALA A 89 -9.80 30.29 -13.75
C ALA A 89 -8.80 29.92 -14.88
N GLY A 90 -7.57 29.56 -14.53
CA GLY A 90 -6.55 29.15 -15.50
C GLY A 90 -7.03 27.94 -16.32
N SER A 91 -6.80 27.96 -17.64
CA SER A 91 -7.26 26.92 -18.57
C SER A 91 -6.14 26.01 -19.09
N SER A 92 -4.92 26.21 -18.63
CA SER A 92 -3.76 25.41 -19.00
C SER A 92 -2.81 25.40 -17.82
N GLY A 93 -2.54 24.23 -17.26
CA GLY A 93 -1.64 24.01 -16.14
C GLY A 93 -2.17 24.53 -14.80
N GLN A 94 -1.64 23.92 -13.74
CA GLN A 94 -1.93 24.28 -12.36
C GLN A 94 -1.52 25.73 -12.05
N GLN A 95 -2.33 26.43 -11.26
CA GLN A 95 -2.03 27.76 -10.73
C GLN A 95 -1.44 27.68 -9.32
N THR A 96 -0.49 28.55 -9.02
CA THR A 96 0.18 28.61 -7.72
C THR A 96 -0.37 29.76 -6.88
N ILE A 97 -0.63 29.50 -5.60
CA ILE A 97 -1.11 30.51 -4.64
C ILE A 97 -0.19 30.56 -3.42
N SER A 98 0.31 31.75 -3.11
CA SER A 98 0.89 32.07 -1.80
C SER A 98 -0.13 32.91 -1.04
N GLY A 99 -0.79 32.30 -0.04
CA GLY A 99 -1.95 32.89 0.62
C GLY A 99 -1.64 34.09 1.50
N GLY A 100 -0.42 34.18 2.05
CA GLY A 100 0.00 35.24 2.97
C GLY A 100 -0.67 35.17 4.34
N PHE A 101 -1.17 34.00 4.74
CA PHE A 101 -1.80 33.74 6.03
C PHE A 101 -0.93 32.82 6.89
N ASN A 102 -1.03 32.98 8.21
CA ASN A 102 -0.47 32.06 9.19
C ASN A 102 -1.60 31.50 10.06
N VAL A 103 -1.85 30.20 9.96
CA VAL A 103 -2.98 29.56 10.66
C VAL A 103 -2.78 29.50 12.17
N ALA A 104 -1.54 29.37 12.66
CA ALA A 104 -1.25 29.29 14.08
C ALA A 104 -1.48 30.63 14.80
N ALA A 105 -0.99 31.72 14.20
CA ALA A 105 -1.17 33.07 14.73
C ALA A 105 -2.52 33.71 14.32
N LYS A 106 -3.25 33.11 13.37
CA LYS A 106 -4.52 33.58 12.82
C LYS A 106 -4.44 34.99 12.23
N ILE A 107 -3.29 35.35 11.65
CA ILE A 107 -3.01 36.67 11.05
C ILE A 107 -2.61 36.55 9.58
N GLY A 108 -2.77 37.64 8.84
CA GLY A 108 -2.39 37.76 7.43
C GLY A 108 -3.58 37.93 6.50
N ALA A 109 -3.32 37.83 5.20
CA ALA A 109 -4.34 38.00 4.17
C ALA A 109 -5.39 36.87 4.23
N SER A 110 -6.65 37.21 3.96
CA SER A 110 -7.72 36.22 3.83
C SER A 110 -8.63 36.60 2.68
N PHE A 111 -9.01 35.63 1.84
CA PHE A 111 -9.96 35.87 0.77
C PHE A 111 -11.39 35.90 1.35
N PRO A 112 -12.29 36.77 0.88
CA PRO A 112 -13.70 36.68 1.23
C PRO A 112 -14.32 35.39 0.70
N ASN A 113 -14.29 35.18 -0.62
CA ASN A 113 -14.73 33.96 -1.30
C ASN A 113 -13.72 33.55 -2.37
N VAL A 114 -13.54 32.25 -2.55
CA VAL A 114 -12.67 31.68 -3.60
C VAL A 114 -13.45 30.67 -4.40
N ASP A 115 -13.26 30.72 -5.71
CA ASP A 115 -13.73 29.71 -6.64
C ASP A 115 -12.54 29.06 -7.34
N ILE A 116 -12.51 27.73 -7.35
CA ILE A 116 -11.52 26.94 -8.08
C ILE A 116 -12.17 26.45 -9.36
N ASN A 117 -11.82 27.12 -10.45
CA ASN A 117 -12.29 26.84 -11.80
C ASN A 117 -11.11 26.61 -12.76
N ASN A 118 -10.13 25.85 -12.28
CA ASN A 118 -8.98 25.40 -13.04
C ASN A 118 -8.94 23.86 -13.04
N PRO A 119 -9.15 23.19 -14.18
CA PRO A 119 -9.20 21.72 -14.24
C PRO A 119 -7.91 21.04 -13.79
N ASP A 120 -6.75 21.70 -13.91
CA ASP A 120 -5.45 21.21 -13.42
C ASP A 120 -5.23 21.54 -11.93
N GLY A 121 -6.19 22.23 -11.32
CA GLY A 121 -6.23 22.63 -9.91
C GLY A 121 -5.38 23.84 -9.58
N VAL A 122 -5.32 24.12 -8.28
CA VAL A 122 -4.43 25.11 -7.67
C VAL A 122 -3.52 24.43 -6.67
N ILE A 123 -2.29 24.92 -6.53
CA ILE A 123 -1.31 24.43 -5.56
C ILE A 123 -0.82 25.55 -4.67
N PHE A 124 -0.63 25.24 -3.39
CA PHE A 124 -0.06 26.21 -2.47
C PHE A 124 1.47 26.22 -2.54
N TYR A 125 2.03 27.42 -2.52
CA TYR A 125 3.47 27.62 -2.51
C TYR A 125 4.03 27.48 -1.09
N THR A 126 5.28 27.03 -0.98
CA THR A 126 5.92 26.77 0.29
C THR A 126 5.99 28.04 1.15
N LEU A 127 5.70 27.91 2.45
CA LEU A 127 5.85 28.92 3.53
C LEU A 127 4.62 29.77 3.92
N ASN A 128 3.46 29.65 3.25
CA ASN A 128 2.27 30.39 3.68
C ASN A 128 0.99 29.55 3.59
N ASP A 129 0.15 29.68 4.61
CA ASP A 129 -1.20 29.13 4.60
C ASP A 129 -2.14 30.05 3.80
N LEU A 130 -3.36 29.56 3.54
CA LEU A 130 -4.42 30.32 2.90
C LEU A 130 -5.67 30.34 3.78
N LYS A 131 -6.31 31.50 3.92
CA LYS A 131 -7.60 31.64 4.58
C LYS A 131 -8.68 32.12 3.62
N ILE A 132 -9.86 31.52 3.72
CA ILE A 132 -11.10 31.89 3.04
C ILE A 132 -12.16 32.14 4.11
N ARG A 133 -12.70 33.35 4.21
CA ARG A 133 -13.62 33.72 5.30
C ARG A 133 -15.00 33.09 5.14
N ASN A 134 -15.54 33.09 3.91
CA ASN A 134 -16.95 32.78 3.68
C ASN A 134 -17.12 31.47 2.90
N THR A 135 -16.82 31.46 1.60
CA THR A 135 -17.11 30.31 0.71
C THR A 135 -15.90 29.88 -0.11
N LEU A 136 -15.62 28.58 -0.10
CA LEU A 136 -14.79 27.89 -1.10
C LEU A 136 -15.70 27.11 -2.07
N SER A 137 -15.71 27.51 -3.32
CA SER A 137 -16.40 26.80 -4.40
C SER A 137 -15.39 25.99 -5.20
N LEU A 138 -15.65 24.69 -5.37
CA LEU A 138 -14.86 23.81 -6.21
C LEU A 138 -15.62 23.56 -7.52
N SER A 139 -15.70 24.59 -8.36
CA SER A 139 -16.46 24.52 -9.61
C SER A 139 -15.84 23.52 -10.59
N ASN A 140 -14.53 23.56 -10.77
CA ASN A 140 -13.80 22.68 -11.67
C ASN A 140 -12.31 22.63 -11.31
N GLY A 141 -11.93 21.80 -10.34
CA GLY A 141 -10.53 21.63 -9.98
C GLY A 141 -10.29 21.09 -8.57
N LEU A 142 -9.02 20.82 -8.29
CA LEU A 142 -8.53 20.37 -6.99
C LEU A 142 -7.76 21.51 -6.29
N VAL A 143 -7.68 21.45 -4.97
CA VAL A 143 -6.79 22.31 -4.17
C VAL A 143 -5.69 21.46 -3.57
N PHE A 144 -4.44 21.61 -4.03
CA PHE A 144 -3.29 20.88 -3.51
C PHE A 144 -2.62 21.68 -2.40
N LEU A 145 -2.69 21.16 -1.18
CA LEU A 145 -2.15 21.83 -0.01
C LEU A 145 -0.62 21.90 0.01
N ASN A 146 0.06 20.91 -0.60
CA ASN A 146 1.53 20.88 -0.72
C ASN A 146 2.26 21.16 0.62
N GLY A 147 1.74 20.58 1.70
CA GLY A 147 2.29 20.75 3.06
C GLY A 147 1.84 22.02 3.81
N GLN A 148 1.09 22.92 3.18
CA GLN A 148 0.53 24.13 3.80
C GLN A 148 -0.92 23.93 4.25
N ASN A 149 -1.47 24.85 5.04
CA ASN A 149 -2.83 24.72 5.55
C ASN A 149 -3.82 25.60 4.80
N LEU A 150 -5.07 25.13 4.76
CA LEU A 150 -6.22 25.89 4.27
C LEU A 150 -7.21 26.10 5.40
N MET A 151 -7.52 27.35 5.75
CA MET A 151 -8.58 27.67 6.71
C MET A 151 -9.81 28.20 5.98
N VAL A 152 -10.95 27.53 6.16
CA VAL A 152 -12.25 27.99 5.68
C VAL A 152 -13.14 28.34 6.86
N GLY A 153 -13.69 29.55 6.84
CA GLY A 153 -14.51 30.10 7.92
C GLY A 153 -13.85 31.25 8.66
N ASP A 154 -14.63 31.87 9.54
CA ASP A 154 -14.17 32.94 10.44
C ASP A 154 -14.92 32.89 11.78
N THR A 155 -16.11 33.51 11.86
CA THR A 155 -17.00 33.41 13.05
C THR A 155 -17.92 32.18 13.00
N SER A 156 -17.83 31.40 11.91
CA SER A 156 -18.51 30.12 11.68
C SER A 156 -17.65 29.29 10.72
N ALA A 157 -18.07 28.04 10.46
CA ALA A 157 -17.32 27.10 9.61
C ALA A 157 -17.19 27.50 8.14
N GLY A 158 -17.86 28.57 7.70
CA GLY A 158 -17.98 28.91 6.28
C GLY A 158 -18.64 27.78 5.48
N SER A 159 -18.61 27.90 4.16
CA SER A 159 -19.16 26.90 3.23
C SER A 159 -18.10 26.37 2.28
N ILE A 160 -18.14 25.07 2.01
CA ILE A 160 -17.39 24.45 0.90
C ILE A 160 -18.41 23.76 -0.01
N THR A 161 -18.38 24.06 -1.31
CA THR A 161 -19.37 23.56 -2.28
C THR A 161 -18.70 22.99 -3.54
N GLY A 162 -19.44 22.26 -4.36
CA GLY A 162 -18.94 21.68 -5.63
C GLY A 162 -18.08 20.42 -5.47
N TYR A 163 -17.84 19.96 -4.24
CA TYR A 163 -16.97 18.83 -3.98
C TYR A 163 -17.58 17.46 -4.35
N SER A 164 -16.73 16.59 -4.87
CA SER A 164 -17.00 15.20 -5.33
C SER A 164 -15.69 14.41 -5.38
N ASP A 165 -15.73 13.16 -5.84
CA ASP A 165 -14.56 12.33 -6.11
C ASP A 165 -13.62 12.88 -7.21
N ARG A 166 -13.97 14.01 -7.84
CA ARG A 166 -13.16 14.72 -8.85
C ARG A 166 -12.69 16.10 -8.42
N ARG A 167 -13.26 16.66 -7.34
CA ARG A 167 -13.08 18.06 -6.93
C ARG A 167 -13.07 18.12 -5.41
N PHE A 168 -11.90 18.32 -4.82
CA PHE A 168 -11.67 18.26 -3.38
C PHE A 168 -10.29 18.85 -3.01
N VAL A 169 -9.99 18.90 -1.72
CA VAL A 169 -8.71 19.36 -1.17
C VAL A 169 -7.74 18.19 -0.99
N VAL A 170 -6.59 18.24 -1.64
CA VAL A 170 -5.56 17.18 -1.60
C VAL A 170 -4.56 17.46 -0.47
N THR A 171 -4.50 16.56 0.51
CA THR A 171 -3.71 16.71 1.75
C THR A 171 -2.35 15.99 1.73
N GLY A 172 -2.07 15.22 0.68
CA GLY A 172 -0.81 14.48 0.50
C GLY A 172 -0.90 13.01 0.95
N THR A 173 -0.01 12.19 0.40
CA THR A 173 -0.03 10.72 0.58
C THR A 173 0.74 10.22 1.79
N SER A 174 1.71 11.00 2.30
CA SER A 174 2.51 10.62 3.47
C SER A 174 1.90 11.12 4.77
N SER A 175 2.40 10.63 5.90
CA SER A 175 1.99 11.08 7.23
C SER A 175 2.36 12.55 7.52
N SER A 176 3.19 13.18 6.69
CA SER A 176 3.46 14.62 6.70
C SER A 176 2.66 15.34 5.60
N GLY A 177 2.23 16.57 5.86
CA GLY A 177 1.35 17.30 4.96
C GLY A 177 0.48 18.32 5.69
N GLY A 178 -0.30 19.05 4.90
CA GLY A 178 -1.14 20.14 5.39
C GLY A 178 -2.54 19.69 5.81
N PHE A 179 -3.23 20.59 6.51
CA PHE A 179 -4.60 20.38 6.99
C PHE A 179 -5.61 21.32 6.34
N LEU A 180 -6.83 20.82 6.19
CA LEU A 180 -8.01 21.66 6.01
C LEU A 180 -8.59 21.99 7.39
N TYR A 181 -8.58 23.27 7.73
CA TYR A 181 -9.21 23.84 8.91
C TYR A 181 -10.61 24.34 8.59
N ARG A 182 -11.53 24.12 9.54
CA ARG A 182 -12.87 24.69 9.56
C ARG A 182 -13.05 25.45 10.87
N SER A 183 -13.44 26.72 10.77
CA SER A 183 -13.48 27.62 11.94
C SER A 183 -14.75 27.47 12.76
N LYS A 184 -14.66 27.61 14.08
CA LYS A 184 -15.84 27.81 14.96
C LYS A 184 -16.99 26.83 14.70
N LEU A 185 -16.68 25.54 14.62
CA LEU A 185 -17.68 24.47 14.65
C LEU A 185 -18.36 24.50 16.02
N ALA A 186 -19.68 24.60 16.01
CA ALA A 186 -20.53 24.60 17.19
C ALA A 186 -21.73 23.68 16.95
N SER A 187 -22.50 23.38 17.99
CA SER A 187 -23.69 22.51 17.90
C SER A 187 -24.69 22.91 16.81
N SER A 188 -24.84 24.21 16.54
CA SER A 188 -25.74 24.75 15.51
C SER A 188 -25.25 24.53 14.07
N ALA A 189 -23.98 24.19 13.86
CA ALA A 189 -23.42 23.95 12.53
C ALA A 189 -23.86 22.59 11.94
N GLY A 190 -24.37 21.68 12.77
CA GLY A 190 -24.71 20.32 12.35
C GLY A 190 -23.48 19.53 11.90
N GLN A 191 -23.63 18.75 10.84
CA GLN A 191 -22.52 17.97 10.27
C GLN A 191 -21.71 18.83 9.28
N VAL A 192 -20.44 19.07 9.61
CA VAL A 192 -19.51 19.84 8.79
C VAL A 192 -18.55 18.91 8.05
N VAL A 193 -18.58 18.95 6.72
CA VAL A 193 -17.75 18.09 5.86
C VAL A 193 -16.39 18.72 5.58
N PHE A 194 -15.35 17.90 5.65
CA PHE A 194 -13.99 18.16 5.18
C PHE A 194 -13.82 17.39 3.85
N PRO A 195 -14.01 18.03 2.69
CA PRO A 195 -13.86 17.38 1.40
C PRO A 195 -12.38 17.22 1.05
N ILE A 196 -11.75 16.22 1.67
CA ILE A 196 -10.32 15.96 1.57
C ILE A 196 -10.03 14.62 0.84
N GLY A 197 -8.82 14.49 0.32
CA GLY A 197 -8.29 13.26 -0.26
C GLY A 197 -6.76 13.25 -0.23
N SER A 198 -6.15 12.08 -0.33
CA SER A 198 -4.69 11.96 -0.18
C SER A 198 -3.93 12.26 -1.48
N SER A 199 -4.56 12.02 -2.63
CA SER A 199 -4.03 12.28 -3.97
C SER A 199 -5.15 12.75 -4.90
N ALA A 200 -4.80 13.23 -6.11
CA ALA A 200 -5.76 13.76 -7.09
C ALA A 200 -6.87 12.77 -7.51
N SER A 201 -6.65 11.46 -7.33
CA SER A 201 -7.58 10.40 -7.70
C SER A 201 -8.19 9.68 -6.49
N ASN A 202 -7.90 10.14 -5.27
CA ASN A 202 -8.25 9.41 -4.07
C ASN A 202 -8.97 10.29 -3.05
N TYR A 203 -10.28 10.39 -3.24
CA TYR A 203 -11.18 11.13 -2.37
C TYR A 203 -11.54 10.31 -1.13
N ALA A 204 -11.35 10.89 0.05
CA ALA A 204 -11.58 10.22 1.32
C ALA A 204 -12.03 11.23 2.39
N PRO A 205 -13.21 11.84 2.23
CA PRO A 205 -13.62 12.95 3.07
C PRO A 205 -13.95 12.47 4.48
N ALA A 206 -13.84 13.41 5.42
CA ALA A 206 -14.34 13.27 6.77
C ALA A 206 -15.49 14.25 7.01
N ALA A 207 -16.33 13.99 7.99
CA ALA A 207 -17.26 14.98 8.52
C ALA A 207 -17.29 14.92 10.04
N VAL A 208 -17.52 16.08 10.65
CA VAL A 208 -17.58 16.24 12.10
C VAL A 208 -18.90 16.92 12.47
N GLN A 209 -19.61 16.33 13.41
CA GLN A 209 -20.69 17.00 14.13
C GLN A 209 -20.26 17.15 15.59
N TYR A 210 -20.18 18.38 16.07
CA TYR A 210 -19.61 18.72 17.37
C TYR A 210 -20.66 19.39 18.27
N GLU A 211 -20.86 18.84 19.46
CA GLU A 211 -21.81 19.33 20.47
C GLU A 211 -21.06 19.97 21.64
N GLY A 212 -20.33 21.05 21.36
CA GLY A 212 -19.58 21.83 22.34
C GLY A 212 -19.52 23.32 21.98
N ASP A 213 -18.72 24.07 22.75
CA ASP A 213 -18.48 25.50 22.52
C ASP A 213 -17.69 25.72 21.22
N ALA A 214 -17.98 26.81 20.51
CA ALA A 214 -17.47 27.03 19.15
C ALA A 214 -15.92 27.01 19.05
N GLU A 215 -15.39 26.01 18.33
CA GLU A 215 -13.95 25.72 18.24
C GLU A 215 -13.48 25.50 16.80
N ASP A 216 -12.20 25.73 16.53
CA ASP A 216 -11.60 25.38 15.25
C ASP A 216 -11.25 23.88 15.20
N PHE A 217 -11.60 23.23 14.09
CA PHE A 217 -11.22 21.84 13.79
C PHE A 217 -10.33 21.79 12.58
N HIS A 218 -9.44 20.81 12.54
CA HIS A 218 -8.60 20.51 11.39
C HIS A 218 -8.69 19.04 11.01
N ALA A 219 -8.60 18.74 9.73
CA ALA A 219 -8.58 17.37 9.24
C ALA A 219 -7.65 17.21 8.04
N ARG A 220 -7.04 16.03 7.96
CA ARG A 220 -6.33 15.54 6.79
C ARG A 220 -6.46 14.03 6.66
N VAL A 221 -6.10 13.51 5.48
CA VAL A 221 -6.07 12.08 5.19
C VAL A 221 -4.80 11.75 4.42
N PHE A 222 -4.21 10.59 4.69
CA PHE A 222 -3.04 10.08 3.97
C PHE A 222 -3.16 8.58 3.71
N ASP A 223 -2.26 8.03 2.90
CA ASP A 223 -2.32 6.65 2.46
C ASP A 223 -1.80 5.67 3.50
N SER A 224 -2.34 4.46 3.49
CA SER A 224 -2.01 3.36 4.40
C SER A 224 -2.47 3.56 5.84
N VAL A 225 -2.52 2.46 6.58
CA VAL A 225 -2.68 2.43 8.03
C VAL A 225 -1.39 1.85 8.60
N TYR A 226 -0.71 2.59 9.48
CA TYR A 226 0.55 2.14 10.08
C TYR A 226 0.35 1.67 11.50
N GLN A 227 1.17 0.73 11.97
CA GLN A 227 1.11 0.15 13.31
C GLN A 227 1.01 1.21 14.42
N TYR A 228 1.78 2.29 14.32
CA TYR A 228 1.83 3.38 15.30
C TYR A 228 1.27 4.68 14.73
N ALA A 229 0.04 4.61 14.20
CA ALA A 229 -0.71 5.67 13.52
C ALA A 229 -0.07 6.23 12.23
N SER A 230 1.12 6.81 12.36
CA SER A 230 1.87 7.51 11.31
C SER A 230 3.24 6.88 11.01
N SER A 231 3.61 5.82 11.74
CA SER A 231 4.90 5.13 11.60
C SER A 231 4.82 3.63 11.92
N GLY A 232 5.90 2.90 11.62
CA GLY A 232 5.97 1.45 11.78
C GLY A 232 5.56 0.70 10.51
N THR A 233 5.28 -0.59 10.66
CA THR A 233 4.85 -1.43 9.54
C THR A 233 3.43 -1.06 9.11
N SER A 234 3.15 -1.08 7.81
CA SER A 234 1.79 -0.89 7.32
C SER A 234 0.94 -2.13 7.61
N ILE A 235 -0.28 -1.90 8.06
CA ILE A 235 -1.33 -2.91 8.20
C ILE A 235 -2.02 -3.02 6.84
N TYR A 236 -2.13 -4.25 6.33
CA TYR A 236 -2.76 -4.53 5.05
C TYR A 236 -4.03 -5.39 5.21
N ASP A 237 -4.77 -5.52 4.11
CA ASP A 237 -5.90 -6.43 3.88
C ASP A 237 -7.13 -6.20 4.77
N THR A 238 -7.00 -6.07 6.09
CA THR A 238 -8.10 -5.90 7.06
C THR A 238 -8.52 -4.45 7.29
N VAL A 239 -8.00 -3.53 6.48
CA VAL A 239 -8.20 -2.09 6.61
C VAL A 239 -8.59 -1.45 5.29
N VAL A 240 -9.20 -0.28 5.36
CA VAL A 240 -9.13 0.68 4.24
C VAL A 240 -7.74 1.29 4.25
N TYR A 241 -7.11 1.46 3.09
CA TYR A 241 -5.76 2.04 2.94
C TYR A 241 -5.72 3.56 3.16
N LYS A 242 -6.34 4.03 4.25
CA LYS A 242 -6.47 5.43 4.64
C LYS A 242 -6.33 5.59 6.15
N THR A 243 -5.57 6.60 6.53
CA THR A 243 -5.57 7.13 7.89
C THR A 243 -6.07 8.56 7.88
N TRP A 244 -7.13 8.84 8.64
CA TRP A 244 -7.62 10.19 8.88
C TRP A 244 -6.98 10.73 10.15
N ASN A 245 -6.53 11.97 10.08
CA ASN A 245 -6.01 12.69 11.23
C ASN A 245 -6.85 13.95 11.44
N ILE A 246 -7.55 14.00 12.58
CA ILE A 246 -8.56 15.00 12.89
C ILE A 246 -8.31 15.50 14.31
N GLY A 247 -8.37 16.81 14.50
CA GLY A 247 -8.10 17.42 15.80
C GLY A 247 -8.82 18.74 15.99
N GLU A 248 -8.86 19.13 17.27
CA GLU A 248 -9.37 20.40 17.76
C GLU A 248 -8.20 21.33 18.11
N GLU A 249 -8.38 22.65 18.01
CA GLU A 249 -7.28 23.59 18.34
C GLU A 249 -7.11 23.84 19.85
N LEU A 250 -8.20 23.86 20.64
CA LEU A 250 -8.12 24.09 22.09
C LEU A 250 -8.43 22.84 22.94
N GLY A 251 -8.72 21.70 22.31
CA GLY A 251 -8.92 20.43 23.01
C GLY A 251 -10.21 20.40 23.82
N GLY A 252 -11.30 20.82 23.18
CA GLY A 252 -12.63 20.76 23.76
C GLY A 252 -13.03 19.33 24.14
N THR A 253 -14.04 19.25 25.01
CA THR A 253 -14.58 17.98 25.54
C THR A 253 -16.03 17.76 25.10
N GLY A 254 -16.52 18.56 24.15
CA GLY A 254 -17.83 18.36 23.57
C GLY A 254 -17.94 17.00 22.89
N LYS A 255 -19.15 16.45 22.81
CA LYS A 255 -19.37 15.19 22.11
C LYS A 255 -19.11 15.40 20.63
N THR A 256 -18.37 14.48 20.02
CA THR A 256 -17.92 14.61 18.63
C THR A 256 -18.31 13.36 17.87
N ALA A 257 -19.21 13.49 16.90
CA ALA A 257 -19.46 12.44 15.93
C ALA A 257 -18.54 12.61 14.72
N VAL A 258 -17.80 11.57 14.38
CA VAL A 258 -16.88 11.52 13.24
C VAL A 258 -17.46 10.57 12.20
N THR A 259 -17.61 11.07 10.98
CA THR A 259 -18.02 10.30 9.80
C THR A 259 -16.86 10.21 8.82
N LEU A 260 -16.48 9.01 8.39
CA LEU A 260 -15.35 8.78 7.49
C LEU A 260 -15.82 8.04 6.24
N GLN A 261 -15.54 8.60 5.07
CA GLN A 261 -15.85 7.98 3.77
C GLN A 261 -14.58 7.65 3.00
N HIS A 262 -14.56 6.51 2.32
CA HIS A 262 -13.51 6.11 1.38
C HIS A 262 -14.10 5.63 0.07
N MET A 263 -13.31 5.68 -1.00
CA MET A 263 -13.66 5.01 -2.25
C MET A 263 -13.52 3.50 -2.08
N ASP A 264 -14.48 2.72 -2.58
CA ASP A 264 -14.48 1.26 -2.42
C ASP A 264 -13.22 0.58 -2.99
N SER A 265 -12.57 1.22 -3.97
CA SER A 265 -11.28 0.78 -4.55
C SER A 265 -10.10 0.90 -3.59
N ASN A 266 -10.28 1.45 -2.39
CA ASN A 266 -9.23 1.61 -1.37
C ASN A 266 -9.34 0.60 -0.24
N GLU A 267 -10.26 -0.35 -0.35
CA GLU A 267 -10.41 -1.42 0.61
C GLU A 267 -9.33 -2.48 0.41
N GLY A 268 -8.77 -2.97 1.51
CA GLY A 268 -8.04 -4.23 1.50
C GLY A 268 -8.98 -5.40 1.22
N ASP A 269 -8.44 -6.50 0.71
CA ASP A 269 -9.25 -7.64 0.27
C ASP A 269 -10.10 -8.24 1.41
N GLU A 270 -9.52 -8.40 2.61
CA GLU A 270 -10.27 -8.89 3.79
C GLU A 270 -11.27 -7.85 4.30
N TYR A 271 -10.96 -6.57 4.19
CA TYR A 271 -11.89 -5.49 4.51
C TYR A 271 -13.12 -5.56 3.61
N ASN A 272 -12.92 -5.73 2.31
CA ASN A 272 -14.00 -5.81 1.34
C ASN A 272 -14.95 -6.98 1.62
N LEU A 273 -14.40 -8.16 1.91
CA LEU A 273 -15.18 -9.36 2.21
C LEU A 273 -15.98 -9.24 3.52
N ASN A 274 -15.45 -8.51 4.51
CA ASN A 274 -16.03 -8.42 5.85
C ASN A 274 -16.55 -7.00 6.17
N ARG A 275 -16.92 -6.24 5.13
CA ARG A 275 -17.34 -4.83 5.24
C ARG A 275 -18.49 -4.65 6.23
N ALA A 276 -19.41 -5.63 6.31
CA ALA A 276 -20.54 -5.64 7.22
C ALA A 276 -20.16 -5.64 8.72
N GLU A 277 -18.93 -6.01 9.07
CA GLU A 277 -18.42 -6.01 10.45
C GLU A 277 -17.27 -5.00 10.64
N SER A 278 -17.14 -4.06 9.70
CA SER A 278 -16.11 -3.03 9.75
C SER A 278 -16.53 -1.82 10.58
N TYR A 279 -15.55 -1.10 11.13
CA TYR A 279 -15.79 -0.04 12.10
C TYR A 279 -14.70 1.03 12.04
N ILE A 280 -14.95 2.18 12.68
CA ILE A 280 -13.97 3.24 12.87
C ILE A 280 -13.12 2.89 14.10
N SER A 281 -11.84 2.65 13.88
CA SER A 281 -10.82 2.43 14.90
C SER A 281 -10.13 3.75 15.24
N LEU A 282 -10.06 4.08 16.53
CA LEU A 282 -9.27 5.20 17.05
C LEU A 282 -7.91 4.67 17.53
N PHE A 283 -6.83 5.35 17.16
CA PHE A 283 -5.52 5.08 17.74
C PHE A 283 -5.41 5.73 19.12
N LYS A 284 -5.17 4.93 20.16
CA LYS A 284 -4.97 5.37 21.55
C LYS A 284 -4.06 4.39 22.27
N ASP A 285 -3.35 4.85 23.28
CA ASP A 285 -2.49 4.00 24.11
C ASP A 285 -1.47 3.17 23.29
N SER A 286 -0.96 3.79 22.21
CA SER A 286 -0.02 3.18 21.24
C SER A 286 -0.57 2.03 20.39
N GLU A 287 -1.89 1.82 20.37
CA GLU A 287 -2.53 0.76 19.59
C GLU A 287 -3.78 1.26 18.86
N TRP A 288 -4.11 0.58 17.76
CA TRP A 288 -5.39 0.76 17.09
C TRP A 288 -6.49 0.04 17.85
N GLU A 289 -7.50 0.76 18.29
CA GLU A 289 -8.62 0.18 19.01
C GLU A 289 -9.26 -0.98 18.22
N HIS A 290 -9.41 -2.11 18.90
CA HIS A 290 -10.06 -3.29 18.36
C HIS A 290 -11.50 -3.39 18.88
N ARG A 291 -12.45 -3.67 17.99
CA ARG A 291 -13.88 -3.72 18.33
C ARG A 291 -14.54 -4.96 17.73
N TYR A 292 -15.48 -5.52 18.47
CA TYR A 292 -16.20 -6.74 18.12
C TYR A 292 -17.69 -6.46 17.91
N SER A 293 -18.31 -7.09 16.92
CA SER A 293 -19.76 -7.03 16.65
C SER A 293 -20.31 -5.60 16.50
N VAL A 294 -19.57 -4.72 15.82
CA VAL A 294 -19.96 -3.34 15.55
C VAL A 294 -19.79 -3.03 14.06
N ASN A 295 -20.62 -2.11 13.55
CA ASN A 295 -20.61 -1.68 12.16
C ASN A 295 -20.48 -0.14 12.02
N ASP A 296 -20.49 0.60 13.13
CA ASP A 296 -20.42 2.07 13.17
C ASP A 296 -21.25 2.77 12.08
N ASN A 297 -22.52 2.38 11.95
CA ASN A 297 -23.48 2.95 11.00
C ASN A 297 -22.96 3.00 9.55
N MET A 298 -22.44 1.88 9.06
CA MET A 298 -22.01 1.75 7.67
C MET A 298 -23.16 2.09 6.73
N SER A 299 -22.85 2.88 5.71
CA SER A 299 -23.78 3.24 4.65
C SER A 299 -23.02 3.58 3.37
N THR A 300 -23.75 3.71 2.26
CA THR A 300 -23.21 4.27 1.01
C THR A 300 -22.64 5.67 1.28
N GLY A 301 -21.50 5.99 0.67
CA GLY A 301 -20.86 7.29 0.81
C GLY A 301 -21.72 8.42 0.26
N THR A 302 -22.07 9.39 1.11
CA THR A 302 -22.85 10.57 0.74
C THR A 302 -22.18 11.89 1.13
N LEU A 303 -20.92 11.86 1.58
CA LEU A 303 -20.13 13.08 1.86
C LEU A 303 -19.69 13.73 0.54
N THR A 304 -20.64 14.23 -0.23
CA THR A 304 -20.45 14.92 -1.50
C THR A 304 -21.53 15.98 -1.70
N SER A 305 -21.26 17.00 -2.51
CA SER A 305 -22.26 17.99 -2.92
C SER A 305 -22.63 17.88 -4.41
N GLN A 306 -22.07 16.88 -5.10
CA GLN A 306 -22.17 16.66 -6.54
C GLN A 306 -22.24 15.15 -6.81
N ALA A 307 -22.58 14.73 -8.03
CA ALA A 307 -22.59 13.30 -8.34
C ALA A 307 -21.17 12.71 -8.24
N MET A 308 -21.03 11.59 -7.54
CA MET A 308 -19.81 10.80 -7.55
C MET A 308 -19.79 9.87 -8.76
N VAL A 309 -18.60 9.62 -9.31
CA VAL A 309 -18.41 8.68 -10.42
C VAL A 309 -18.08 7.27 -9.92
N SER A 310 -17.39 7.18 -8.80
CA SER A 310 -16.99 5.90 -8.20
C SER A 310 -17.79 5.61 -6.93
N SER A 311 -18.06 4.33 -6.69
CA SER A 311 -18.70 3.87 -5.45
C SER A 311 -17.84 4.19 -4.23
N ALA A 312 -18.50 4.58 -3.14
CA ALA A 312 -17.86 4.89 -1.88
C ALA A 312 -18.69 4.34 -0.71
N THR A 313 -18.03 4.12 0.41
CA THR A 313 -18.63 3.64 1.65
C THR A 313 -18.23 4.55 2.81
N MET A 314 -19.17 4.83 3.71
CA MET A 314 -18.93 5.64 4.90
C MET A 314 -19.36 4.94 6.19
N HIS A 315 -18.80 5.38 7.31
CA HIS A 315 -19.15 4.95 8.67
C HIS A 315 -19.25 6.21 9.54
N SER A 316 -20.06 6.19 10.60
CA SER A 316 -20.21 7.27 11.56
C SER A 316 -20.22 6.77 13.00
N ARG A 317 -19.39 7.39 13.84
CA ARG A 317 -19.22 7.03 15.26
C ARG A 317 -19.13 8.26 16.16
N GLY A 318 -19.80 8.19 17.31
CA GLY A 318 -19.71 9.20 18.38
C GLY A 318 -18.57 8.95 19.37
N PHE A 319 -17.95 10.03 19.84
CA PHE A 319 -16.91 10.08 20.85
C PHE A 319 -17.26 11.12 21.92
N GLY A 320 -16.75 10.96 23.14
CA GLY A 320 -16.91 11.96 24.22
C GLY A 320 -15.98 13.17 24.11
N GLY A 321 -15.40 13.40 22.92
CA GLY A 321 -14.28 14.30 22.64
C GLY A 321 -13.18 13.53 21.89
N ILE A 322 -12.53 14.19 20.94
CA ILE A 322 -11.43 13.59 20.14
C ILE A 322 -10.06 14.20 20.46
N GLY A 323 -10.03 15.37 21.09
CA GLY A 323 -8.80 16.04 21.50
C GLY A 323 -8.05 16.70 20.35
N LEU A 324 -6.79 17.06 20.61
CA LEU A 324 -6.00 17.92 19.73
C LEU A 324 -5.51 17.24 18.45
N ASN A 325 -5.33 15.92 18.46
CA ASN A 325 -4.67 15.20 17.36
C ASN A 325 -5.01 13.71 17.36
N ALA A 326 -6.22 13.35 16.90
CA ALA A 326 -6.67 11.97 16.85
C ALA A 326 -6.37 11.33 15.48
N TYR A 327 -6.03 10.05 15.49
CA TYR A 327 -5.84 9.24 14.29
C TYR A 327 -6.90 8.16 14.21
N PHE A 328 -7.54 8.06 13.04
CA PHE A 328 -8.60 7.12 12.76
C PHE A 328 -8.26 6.27 11.54
N ALA A 329 -8.65 5.00 11.60
CA ALA A 329 -8.62 4.08 10.48
C ALA A 329 -9.95 3.34 10.41
N LYS A 330 -10.29 2.79 9.24
CA LYS A 330 -11.40 1.84 9.14
C LYS A 330 -10.83 0.43 9.05
N LYS A 331 -11.28 -0.43 9.97
CA LYS A 331 -10.79 -1.80 10.15
C LYS A 331 -11.95 -2.77 10.19
N THR A 332 -11.69 -4.03 9.88
CA THR A 332 -12.55 -5.14 10.27
C THR A 332 -12.19 -5.66 11.65
N ASN A 333 -13.06 -6.46 12.24
CA ASN A 333 -12.83 -7.21 13.49
C ASN A 333 -11.76 -8.34 13.37
N PHE A 334 -11.07 -8.48 12.24
CA PHE A 334 -9.91 -9.37 12.08
C PHE A 334 -8.59 -8.64 12.34
N SER A 335 -7.70 -9.24 13.13
CA SER A 335 -6.65 -8.47 13.78
C SER A 335 -5.35 -8.22 13.01
N ASN A 336 -4.94 -8.92 11.93
CA ASN A 336 -3.68 -8.60 11.21
C ASN A 336 -3.56 -9.23 9.80
N SER A 337 -2.96 -8.50 8.85
CA SER A 337 -2.43 -9.05 7.58
C SER A 337 -1.20 -9.90 7.88
N TYR A 338 -1.39 -11.21 7.87
CA TYR A 338 -0.33 -12.19 8.13
C TYR A 338 0.25 -12.73 6.81
N SER A 339 1.52 -13.18 6.85
CA SER A 339 2.05 -14.12 5.85
C SER A 339 1.05 -15.28 5.67
N PRO A 340 0.77 -15.72 4.42
CA PRO A 340 -0.29 -16.68 4.12
C PRO A 340 -0.18 -17.97 4.91
N ALA A 341 1.06 -18.34 5.25
CA ALA A 341 1.33 -19.35 6.25
C ALA A 341 2.51 -18.93 7.14
N THR A 342 2.60 -19.52 8.33
CA THR A 342 3.84 -19.61 9.11
C THR A 342 4.24 -21.07 9.16
N ILE A 343 5.21 -21.44 8.32
CA ILE A 343 5.75 -22.80 8.25
C ILE A 343 6.78 -22.94 9.37
N ILE A 344 6.52 -23.82 10.33
CA ILE A 344 7.36 -24.00 11.52
C ILE A 344 8.21 -25.26 11.46
N ASP A 345 7.86 -26.20 10.59
CA ASP A 345 8.66 -27.38 10.32
C ASP A 345 8.44 -27.81 8.87
N PHE A 346 9.54 -28.20 8.22
CA PHE A 346 9.53 -28.75 6.88
C PHE A 346 10.69 -29.74 6.80
N ASN A 347 10.41 -30.98 6.39
CA ASN A 347 11.39 -32.02 6.19
C ASN A 347 11.09 -32.78 4.90
N ALA A 348 12.13 -33.30 4.27
CA ALA A 348 12.05 -34.16 3.11
C ALA A 348 13.03 -35.32 3.30
N TYR A 349 12.62 -36.55 2.98
CA TYR A 349 13.45 -37.74 3.13
C TYR A 349 13.13 -38.78 2.07
N ARG A 350 14.16 -39.43 1.54
CA ARG A 350 14.04 -40.49 0.53
C ARG A 350 13.62 -41.79 1.20
N VAL A 351 12.49 -42.37 0.77
CA VAL A 351 11.92 -43.60 1.35
C VAL A 351 12.10 -44.83 0.46
N SER A 352 12.32 -44.61 -0.84
CA SER A 352 12.74 -45.66 -1.77
C SER A 352 13.61 -45.05 -2.87
N ILE A 353 14.07 -45.88 -3.80
CA ILE A 353 14.86 -45.42 -4.93
C ILE A 353 14.14 -44.37 -5.79
N SER A 354 12.81 -44.44 -5.85
CA SER A 354 11.99 -43.57 -6.70
C SER A 354 11.04 -42.65 -5.94
N LEU A 355 11.07 -42.64 -4.60
CA LEU A 355 10.11 -41.90 -3.79
C LEU A 355 10.80 -41.07 -2.71
N VAL A 356 10.40 -39.80 -2.65
CA VAL A 356 10.77 -38.85 -1.59
C VAL A 356 9.50 -38.39 -0.90
N ASP A 357 9.46 -38.55 0.41
CA ASP A 357 8.39 -38.04 1.24
C ASP A 357 8.72 -36.63 1.72
N LEU A 358 7.75 -35.73 1.61
CA LEU A 358 7.81 -34.37 2.11
C LEU A 358 6.72 -34.17 3.15
N VAL A 359 7.11 -33.63 4.31
CA VAL A 359 6.21 -33.31 5.41
C VAL A 359 6.47 -31.89 5.88
N TRP A 360 5.40 -31.13 6.13
CA TRP A 360 5.51 -29.81 6.73
C TRP A 360 4.35 -29.53 7.67
N ILE A 361 4.60 -28.61 8.60
CA ILE A 361 3.64 -28.15 9.59
C ILE A 361 3.56 -26.63 9.52
N THR A 362 2.33 -26.12 9.40
CA THR A 362 2.03 -24.71 9.59
C THR A 362 1.55 -24.46 11.02
N SER A 363 1.94 -23.36 11.65
CA SER A 363 1.39 -22.91 12.93
C SER A 363 0.19 -21.96 12.77
N ARG A 364 0.12 -21.30 11.62
CA ARG A 364 -0.96 -20.38 11.23
C ARG A 364 -1.08 -20.35 9.71
N GLU A 365 -2.31 -20.22 9.22
CA GLU A 365 -2.65 -19.97 7.83
C GLU A 365 -3.67 -18.84 7.73
N THR A 366 -3.52 -17.96 6.74
CA THR A 366 -4.38 -16.80 6.54
C THR A 366 -4.64 -16.58 5.06
N ASN A 367 -5.91 -16.60 4.68
CA ASN A 367 -6.39 -16.50 3.31
C ASN A 367 -5.65 -17.46 2.35
N MET A 368 -5.37 -18.66 2.85
CA MET A 368 -4.53 -19.65 2.22
C MET A 368 -5.28 -20.32 1.06
N ASN A 369 -4.62 -20.48 -0.09
CA ASN A 369 -5.19 -21.17 -1.25
C ASN A 369 -4.55 -22.54 -1.42
N VAL A 370 -3.24 -22.55 -1.69
CA VAL A 370 -2.53 -23.78 -2.04
C VAL A 370 -1.05 -23.77 -1.69
N PHE A 371 -0.50 -24.93 -1.37
CA PHE A 371 0.94 -25.15 -1.29
C PHE A 371 1.46 -25.68 -2.62
N GLU A 372 2.43 -24.99 -3.22
CA GLU A 372 3.20 -25.51 -4.35
C GLU A 372 4.45 -26.22 -3.80
N VAL A 373 4.64 -27.48 -4.19
CA VAL A 373 5.84 -28.25 -3.87
C VAL A 373 6.83 -28.06 -5.01
N GLU A 374 8.02 -27.57 -4.69
CA GLU A 374 9.05 -27.28 -5.68
C GLU A 374 10.30 -28.11 -5.45
N ARG A 375 10.90 -28.59 -6.55
CA ARG A 375 12.11 -29.41 -6.57
C ARG A 375 13.15 -28.80 -7.50
N ARG A 376 14.43 -28.95 -7.14
CA ARG A 376 15.58 -28.74 -8.02
C ARG A 376 16.52 -29.93 -7.88
N LEU A 377 16.97 -30.52 -8.98
CA LEU A 377 18.02 -31.54 -8.96
C LEU A 377 19.42 -30.90 -8.96
N ASP A 378 20.45 -31.62 -8.53
CA ASP A 378 21.81 -31.06 -8.48
C ASP A 378 22.43 -30.74 -9.85
N ASN A 379 21.85 -31.26 -10.94
CA ASN A 379 22.18 -30.91 -12.32
C ASN A 379 21.27 -29.83 -12.92
N GLU A 380 20.38 -29.21 -12.13
CA GLU A 380 19.45 -28.17 -12.55
C GLU A 380 19.74 -26.83 -11.87
N GLU A 381 19.52 -25.72 -12.56
CA GLU A 381 19.76 -24.38 -12.01
C GLU A 381 18.57 -23.83 -11.20
N THR A 382 17.34 -24.23 -11.54
CA THR A 382 16.10 -23.62 -11.02
C THR A 382 15.17 -24.62 -10.37
N PHE A 383 14.44 -24.18 -9.34
CA PHE A 383 13.33 -24.93 -8.77
C PHE A 383 12.16 -24.99 -9.76
N THR A 384 11.56 -26.16 -9.91
CA THR A 384 10.36 -26.41 -10.71
C THR A 384 9.25 -26.96 -9.83
N LYS A 385 8.00 -26.61 -10.14
CA LYS A 385 6.84 -27.14 -9.43
C LYS A 385 6.62 -28.60 -9.80
N VAL A 386 6.67 -29.47 -8.80
CA VAL A 386 6.44 -30.92 -8.95
C VAL A 386 5.10 -31.37 -8.38
N GLY A 387 4.45 -30.52 -7.58
CA GLY A 387 3.23 -30.88 -6.88
C GLY A 387 2.44 -29.69 -6.38
N THR A 388 1.19 -29.96 -6.01
CA THR A 388 0.28 -28.96 -5.47
C THR A 388 -0.59 -29.63 -4.42
N VAL A 389 -0.66 -29.04 -3.23
CA VAL A 389 -1.43 -29.55 -2.09
C VAL A 389 -2.38 -28.45 -1.61
N ALA A 390 -3.68 -28.73 -1.67
CA ALA A 390 -4.69 -27.82 -1.15
C ALA A 390 -4.50 -27.60 0.35
N THR A 391 -4.78 -26.38 0.83
CA THR A 391 -4.84 -26.13 2.27
C THR A 391 -5.87 -27.04 2.94
N LYS A 392 -5.53 -27.57 4.12
CA LYS A 392 -6.46 -28.28 4.99
C LYS A 392 -7.25 -27.31 5.88
N ALA A 393 -6.88 -26.03 5.89
CA ALA A 393 -7.53 -24.99 6.66
C ALA A 393 -8.93 -24.70 6.07
N PRO A 394 -10.01 -24.83 6.85
CA PRO A 394 -11.35 -24.45 6.40
C PRO A 394 -11.36 -23.01 5.89
N ASN A 395 -11.85 -22.81 4.66
CA ASN A 395 -11.86 -21.52 3.98
C ASN A 395 -10.50 -20.82 3.87
N GLY A 396 -9.38 -21.54 4.04
CA GLY A 396 -8.03 -20.98 3.96
C GLY A 396 -7.51 -20.31 5.24
N ASN A 397 -8.15 -20.53 6.39
CA ASN A 397 -7.72 -19.91 7.66
C ASN A 397 -7.54 -20.93 8.78
N SER A 398 -6.40 -20.89 9.47
CA SER A 398 -6.13 -21.74 10.64
C SER A 398 -5.25 -21.02 11.65
N THR A 399 -5.57 -21.16 12.94
CA THR A 399 -4.73 -20.73 14.08
C THR A 399 -4.16 -21.91 14.86
N THR A 400 -4.35 -23.14 14.36
CA THR A 400 -3.85 -24.38 14.95
C THR A 400 -2.89 -25.08 13.99
N LYS A 401 -2.08 -26.00 14.54
CA LYS A 401 -1.11 -26.74 13.74
C LYS A 401 -1.81 -27.64 12.72
N LEU A 402 -1.47 -27.47 11.45
CA LEU A 402 -1.90 -28.37 10.38
C LEU A 402 -0.68 -29.05 9.77
N SER A 403 -0.76 -30.38 9.66
CA SER A 403 0.29 -31.21 9.08
C SER A 403 -0.08 -31.62 7.67
N TYR A 404 0.90 -31.55 6.80
CA TYR A 404 0.77 -31.85 5.38
C TYR A 404 1.78 -32.89 4.96
N TYR A 405 1.43 -33.61 3.90
CA TYR A 405 2.23 -34.68 3.32
C TYR A 405 2.12 -34.60 1.81
N TYR A 406 3.24 -34.79 1.13
CA TYR A 406 3.31 -34.98 -0.31
C TYR A 406 4.39 -36.00 -0.61
N GLN A 407 4.12 -36.94 -1.51
CA GLN A 407 5.12 -37.88 -2.01
C GLN A 407 5.49 -37.49 -3.43
N ASP A 408 6.77 -37.20 -3.63
CA ASP A 408 7.31 -36.91 -4.94
C ASP A 408 7.89 -38.19 -5.57
N THR A 409 7.48 -38.47 -6.80
CA THR A 409 8.10 -39.51 -7.62
C THR A 409 9.38 -38.97 -8.24
N ASN A 410 10.51 -39.36 -7.63
CA ASN A 410 11.85 -38.91 -7.97
C ASN A 410 12.82 -40.08 -7.96
N ASP A 411 13.11 -40.63 -9.13
CA ASP A 411 14.10 -41.68 -9.35
C ASP A 411 15.50 -41.14 -9.68
N TYR A 412 15.76 -39.86 -9.40
CA TYR A 412 17.07 -39.27 -9.63
C TYR A 412 18.13 -39.84 -8.67
N ASP A 413 19.23 -40.32 -9.26
CA ASP A 413 20.34 -40.97 -8.55
C ASP A 413 21.35 -39.95 -7.94
N GLY A 414 21.03 -38.66 -7.98
CA GLY A 414 21.80 -37.57 -7.36
C GLY A 414 21.08 -36.86 -6.23
N TRP A 415 21.61 -35.71 -5.82
CA TRP A 415 20.98 -34.87 -4.81
C TRP A 415 19.75 -34.16 -5.38
N SER A 416 18.75 -34.02 -4.54
CA SER A 416 17.53 -33.28 -4.83
C SER A 416 17.27 -32.28 -3.71
N TYR A 417 16.81 -31.09 -4.07
CA TYR A 417 16.53 -29.98 -3.17
C TYR A 417 15.05 -29.66 -3.24
N TYR A 418 14.40 -29.54 -2.09
CA TYR A 418 12.98 -29.28 -2.00
C TYR A 418 12.67 -28.04 -1.19
N ARG A 419 11.58 -27.36 -1.54
CA ARG A 419 10.98 -26.29 -0.72
C ARG A 419 9.46 -26.27 -0.90
N ILE A 420 8.77 -25.70 0.07
CA ILE A 420 7.33 -25.43 0.03
C ILE A 420 7.11 -23.96 -0.24
N LYS A 421 6.20 -23.65 -1.17
CA LYS A 421 5.71 -22.30 -1.44
C LYS A 421 4.22 -22.23 -1.07
N ALA A 422 3.89 -21.51 0.00
CA ALA A 422 2.51 -21.31 0.43
C ALA A 422 1.94 -20.06 -0.25
N VAL A 423 0.90 -20.22 -1.08
CA VAL A 423 0.23 -19.16 -1.85
C VAL A 423 -1.18 -18.84 -1.30
N SER A 424 -1.48 -17.56 -1.04
CA SER A 424 -2.80 -17.06 -0.64
C SER A 424 -3.80 -17.04 -1.81
N LYS A 425 -5.09 -16.85 -1.53
CA LYS A 425 -6.11 -16.60 -2.57
C LYS A 425 -5.90 -15.26 -3.28
N THR A 426 -5.16 -14.35 -2.67
CA THR A 426 -4.74 -13.05 -3.22
C THR A 426 -3.41 -13.11 -3.97
N GLY A 427 -2.78 -14.29 -4.06
CA GLY A 427 -1.51 -14.51 -4.76
C GLY A 427 -0.23 -14.17 -3.97
N LYS A 428 -0.34 -13.67 -2.74
CA LYS A 428 0.81 -13.52 -1.83
C LYS A 428 1.40 -14.89 -1.52
N TYR A 429 2.71 -14.98 -1.32
CA TYR A 429 3.31 -16.26 -0.96
C TYR A 429 4.47 -16.12 0.01
N VAL A 430 4.80 -17.23 0.68
CA VAL A 430 5.99 -17.40 1.50
C VAL A 430 6.63 -18.75 1.21
N TYR A 431 7.96 -18.80 1.26
CA TYR A 431 8.72 -20.05 1.12
C TYR A 431 9.11 -20.63 2.48
N SER A 432 9.24 -21.95 2.55
CA SER A 432 10.01 -22.63 3.60
C SER A 432 11.52 -22.48 3.35
N ASP A 433 12.30 -22.94 4.32
CA ASP A 433 13.71 -23.30 4.09
C ASP A 433 13.83 -24.42 3.04
N VAL A 434 15.02 -24.56 2.46
CA VAL A 434 15.33 -25.64 1.50
C VAL A 434 15.80 -26.89 2.24
N ARG A 435 15.32 -28.06 1.82
CA ARG A 435 15.76 -29.37 2.33
C ARG A 435 16.47 -30.17 1.25
N GLU A 436 17.63 -30.69 1.61
CA GLU A 436 18.47 -31.51 0.74
C GLU A 436 18.15 -32.99 0.99
N VAL A 437 17.98 -33.74 -0.09
CA VAL A 437 17.68 -35.17 -0.06
C VAL A 437 18.69 -35.88 -0.96
N GLY A 438 19.57 -36.64 -0.33
CA GLY A 438 20.58 -37.45 -1.01
C GLY A 438 19.99 -38.67 -1.72
N PRO A 439 20.78 -39.32 -2.59
CA PRO A 439 20.37 -40.55 -3.25
C PRO A 439 20.36 -41.74 -2.29
N LEU A 440 19.58 -42.77 -2.63
CA LEU A 440 19.60 -44.06 -1.94
C LEU A 440 20.51 -45.01 -2.72
N VAL A 441 21.49 -45.60 -2.03
CA VAL A 441 22.34 -46.62 -2.64
C VAL A 441 21.53 -47.90 -2.82
N ASP A 442 21.44 -48.39 -4.05
CA ASP A 442 20.82 -49.67 -4.38
C ASP A 442 21.74 -50.48 -5.28
N VAL A 443 21.86 -51.76 -4.96
CA VAL A 443 22.73 -52.70 -5.66
C VAL A 443 21.94 -53.97 -5.93
N THR A 444 21.76 -54.28 -7.21
CA THR A 444 21.05 -55.49 -7.65
C THR A 444 21.98 -56.38 -8.45
N VAL A 445 21.96 -57.68 -8.15
CA VAL A 445 22.78 -58.70 -8.81
C VAL A 445 21.87 -59.75 -9.41
N TYR A 446 21.88 -59.91 -10.74
CA TYR A 446 20.97 -60.81 -11.44
C TYR A 446 21.53 -61.37 -12.76
N PRO A 447 21.13 -62.59 -13.17
CA PRO A 447 20.40 -63.56 -12.33
C PRO A 447 21.30 -64.09 -11.21
N ASN A 448 20.68 -64.56 -10.12
CA ASN A 448 21.36 -65.23 -9.02
C ASN A 448 20.39 -66.26 -8.40
N PRO A 449 20.59 -67.58 -8.61
CA PRO A 449 21.76 -68.22 -9.23
C PRO A 449 21.95 -67.93 -10.72
N ASN A 450 23.16 -68.15 -11.25
CA ASN A 450 23.53 -67.98 -12.67
C ASN A 450 24.49 -69.08 -13.15
N TRP A 451 24.84 -69.06 -14.44
CA TRP A 451 25.74 -70.03 -15.08
C TRP A 451 27.15 -69.47 -15.38
N GLY A 452 27.60 -68.49 -14.60
CA GLY A 452 28.91 -67.86 -14.73
C GLY A 452 28.84 -66.44 -15.30
N ASP A 453 27.66 -66.06 -15.82
CA ASP A 453 27.36 -64.74 -16.35
C ASP A 453 26.27 -64.04 -15.54
N PHE A 454 26.54 -62.84 -15.02
CA PHE A 454 25.56 -62.03 -14.29
C PHE A 454 25.85 -60.54 -14.38
N LYS A 455 24.85 -59.71 -14.08
CA LYS A 455 24.94 -58.26 -14.08
C LYS A 455 24.83 -57.71 -12.67
N ILE A 456 25.58 -56.64 -12.40
CA ILE A 456 25.52 -55.86 -11.18
C ILE A 456 25.06 -54.46 -11.56
N LYS A 457 23.89 -54.06 -11.07
CA LYS A 457 23.33 -52.72 -11.25
C LYS A 457 23.58 -51.91 -9.99
N VAL A 458 24.25 -50.78 -10.11
CA VAL A 458 24.55 -49.87 -9.00
C VAL A 458 23.91 -48.51 -9.24
N ARG A 459 23.09 -48.06 -8.28
CA ARG A 459 22.41 -46.76 -8.31
C ARG A 459 22.72 -45.94 -7.06
N GLY A 460 22.57 -44.63 -7.18
CA GLY A 460 22.72 -43.68 -6.08
C GLY A 460 24.15 -43.48 -5.56
N ILE A 461 25.16 -43.80 -6.39
CA ILE A 461 26.57 -43.66 -6.03
C ILE A 461 27.26 -42.72 -7.03
N LYS A 462 27.81 -41.61 -6.51
CA LYS A 462 28.63 -40.64 -7.26
C LYS A 462 30.14 -40.81 -7.07
N THR A 463 30.57 -41.70 -6.17
CA THR A 463 31.98 -41.99 -5.91
C THR A 463 32.42 -43.31 -6.56
N THR A 464 33.72 -43.48 -6.79
CA THR A 464 34.24 -44.74 -7.34
C THR A 464 34.16 -45.86 -6.32
N LEU A 465 33.62 -47.02 -6.72
CA LEU A 465 33.63 -48.25 -5.93
C LEU A 465 34.70 -49.21 -6.43
N ILE A 466 35.16 -50.05 -5.51
CA ILE A 466 35.94 -51.25 -5.81
C ILE A 466 35.03 -52.46 -5.60
N MET A 467 34.76 -53.17 -6.68
CA MET A 467 34.12 -54.47 -6.68
C MET A 467 35.15 -55.56 -6.42
N GLN A 468 34.84 -56.47 -5.50
CA GLN A 468 35.65 -57.66 -5.22
C GLN A 468 34.74 -58.88 -5.17
N LEU A 469 35.12 -59.95 -5.88
CA LEU A 469 34.47 -61.27 -5.77
C LEU A 469 35.42 -62.20 -5.03
N TYR A 470 34.95 -62.75 -3.91
CA TYR A 470 35.68 -63.71 -3.10
C TYR A 470 35.10 -65.11 -3.31
N ASP A 471 35.96 -66.13 -3.35
CA ASP A 471 35.50 -67.52 -3.20
C ASP A 471 35.22 -67.85 -1.72
N VAL A 472 34.79 -69.09 -1.44
CA VAL A 472 34.53 -69.58 -0.07
C VAL A 472 35.77 -69.66 0.81
N TRP A 473 36.97 -69.64 0.22
CA TRP A 473 38.25 -69.62 0.94
C TRP A 473 38.79 -68.20 1.14
N GLY A 474 38.06 -67.17 0.71
CA GLY A 474 38.45 -65.76 0.83
C GLY A 474 39.46 -65.29 -0.21
N GLN A 475 39.71 -66.06 -1.27
CA GLN A 475 40.57 -65.63 -2.38
C GLN A 475 39.82 -64.65 -3.28
N VAL A 476 40.48 -63.56 -3.68
CA VAL A 476 39.90 -62.57 -4.61
C VAL A 476 39.96 -63.14 -6.03
N MET A 477 38.82 -63.56 -6.54
CA MET A 477 38.66 -64.11 -7.88
C MET A 477 38.54 -63.02 -8.95
N ARG A 478 37.95 -61.89 -8.57
CA ARG A 478 37.84 -60.72 -9.46
C ARG A 478 37.91 -59.43 -8.67
N ARG A 479 38.53 -58.42 -9.27
CA ARG A 479 38.56 -57.06 -8.74
C ARG A 479 38.41 -56.06 -9.88
N GLN A 480 37.50 -55.10 -9.73
CA GLN A 480 37.24 -54.07 -10.74
C GLN A 480 36.81 -52.76 -10.07
N GLU A 481 37.12 -51.62 -10.68
CA GLU A 481 36.57 -50.33 -10.26
C GLU A 481 35.25 -50.02 -10.99
N ILE A 482 34.29 -49.47 -10.27
CA ILE A 482 33.00 -49.02 -10.80
C ILE A 482 32.92 -47.51 -10.60
N THR A 483 32.96 -46.75 -11.69
CA THR A 483 32.82 -45.28 -11.68
C THR A 483 31.41 -44.87 -12.11
N GLY A 484 30.67 -44.25 -11.20
CA GLY A 484 29.32 -43.71 -11.45
C GLY A 484 28.22 -44.77 -11.49
N THR A 485 27.06 -44.39 -12.05
CA THR A 485 25.92 -45.27 -12.33
C THR A 485 26.19 -46.08 -13.60
N GLY A 486 26.35 -47.40 -13.48
CA GLY A 486 26.57 -48.27 -14.62
C GLY A 486 26.43 -49.75 -14.27
N ASP A 487 25.92 -50.52 -15.23
CA ASP A 487 25.81 -51.97 -15.15
C ASP A 487 27.21 -52.58 -15.33
N VAL A 488 27.64 -53.43 -14.39
CA VAL A 488 28.87 -54.21 -14.53
C VAL A 488 28.49 -55.64 -14.90
N GLU A 489 29.04 -56.13 -16.00
CA GLU A 489 28.83 -57.50 -16.46
C GLU A 489 30.02 -58.38 -16.01
N VAL A 490 29.69 -59.49 -15.36
CA VAL A 490 30.64 -60.53 -14.97
C VAL A 490 30.40 -61.73 -15.85
N HIS A 491 31.48 -62.30 -16.38
CA HIS A 491 31.43 -63.41 -17.32
C HIS A 491 32.39 -64.53 -16.97
N ASN A 492 32.02 -65.75 -17.36
CA ASN A 492 32.85 -66.96 -17.27
C ASN A 492 33.37 -67.26 -15.86
N LEU A 493 32.56 -67.00 -14.83
CA LEU A 493 32.91 -67.39 -13.46
C LEU A 493 32.66 -68.91 -13.28
N PRO A 494 33.62 -69.69 -12.75
CA PRO A 494 33.42 -71.13 -12.53
C PRO A 494 32.24 -71.45 -11.59
N ALA A 495 31.70 -72.66 -11.66
CA ALA A 495 30.67 -73.09 -10.71
C ALA A 495 31.19 -73.07 -9.27
N GLY A 496 30.39 -72.50 -8.37
CA GLY A 496 30.81 -72.24 -7.01
C GLY A 496 29.96 -71.20 -6.29
N THR A 497 30.27 -71.00 -5.02
CA THR A 497 29.71 -69.92 -4.20
C THR A 497 30.73 -68.79 -4.09
N TYR A 498 30.28 -67.57 -4.34
CA TYR A 498 31.10 -66.37 -4.24
C TYR A 498 30.44 -65.33 -3.32
N PHE A 499 31.25 -64.45 -2.76
CA PHE A 499 30.81 -63.26 -2.05
C PHE A 499 31.24 -62.02 -2.83
N LEU A 500 30.25 -61.26 -3.31
CA LEU A 500 30.45 -59.95 -3.91
C LEU A 500 30.53 -58.91 -2.80
N VAL A 501 31.58 -58.11 -2.79
CA VAL A 501 31.77 -56.99 -1.86
C VAL A 501 32.05 -55.72 -2.65
N LEU A 502 31.29 -54.66 -2.38
CA LEU A 502 31.52 -53.32 -2.91
C LEU A 502 32.07 -52.41 -1.81
N LYS A 503 33.20 -51.76 -2.06
CA LYS A 503 33.83 -50.81 -1.13
C LYS A 503 34.00 -49.46 -1.80
N GLN A 504 33.88 -48.37 -1.04
CA GLN A 504 34.31 -47.06 -1.53
C GLN A 504 35.82 -47.06 -1.76
N LYS A 505 36.28 -46.52 -2.90
CA LYS A 505 37.70 -46.51 -3.27
C LYS A 505 38.58 -45.78 -2.27
N ASP A 506 38.13 -44.62 -1.79
CA ASP A 506 38.97 -43.74 -0.97
C ASP A 506 39.03 -44.18 0.50
N THR A 507 37.90 -44.63 1.04
CA THR A 507 37.79 -45.01 2.47
C THR A 507 37.97 -46.50 2.70
N MET A 508 37.92 -47.31 1.65
CA MET A 508 37.83 -48.78 1.70
C MET A 508 36.66 -49.30 2.54
N LYS A 509 35.70 -48.43 2.90
CA LYS A 509 34.52 -48.80 3.69
C LYS A 509 33.59 -49.65 2.83
N GLU A 510 33.13 -50.76 3.39
CA GLU A 510 32.14 -51.63 2.77
C GLU A 510 30.79 -50.90 2.63
N VAL A 511 30.23 -50.98 1.42
CA VAL A 511 28.96 -50.35 1.03
C VAL A 511 27.88 -51.41 0.85
N TYR A 512 28.25 -52.57 0.32
CA TYR A 512 27.32 -53.65 0.01
C TYR A 512 28.04 -54.99 -0.06
N THR A 513 27.38 -56.05 0.43
CA THR A 513 27.86 -57.42 0.28
C THR A 513 26.69 -58.35 -0.04
N CYS A 514 26.88 -59.29 -0.97
CA CYS A 514 25.91 -60.35 -1.23
C CYS A 514 26.57 -61.66 -1.63
N LYS A 515 25.83 -62.77 -1.47
CA LYS A 515 26.22 -64.08 -1.98
C LYS A 515 25.82 -64.22 -3.45
N VAL A 516 26.72 -64.69 -4.29
CA VAL A 516 26.47 -65.04 -5.70
C VAL A 516 26.68 -66.54 -5.88
N ILE A 517 25.71 -67.21 -6.48
CA ILE A 517 25.75 -68.67 -6.70
C ILE A 517 25.88 -68.92 -8.19
N VAL A 518 26.97 -69.58 -8.58
CA VAL A 518 27.18 -70.08 -9.93
C VAL A 518 26.95 -71.58 -9.93
N ILE A 519 26.01 -72.05 -10.75
CA ILE A 519 25.71 -73.47 -10.93
C ILE A 519 26.30 -73.96 -12.25
N ASP A 520 26.69 -75.24 -12.28
CA ASP A 520 27.09 -75.88 -13.53
C ASP A 520 25.92 -75.92 -14.51
N HIS A 521 26.26 -75.81 -15.79
CA HIS A 521 25.33 -75.85 -16.90
C HIS A 521 24.73 -77.23 -17.16
#